data_AF-M5PEK1-F1
#
_entry.id   AF-M5PEK1-F1
#
_cell.length_a   1.000
_cell.length_b   1.000
_cell.length_c   1.000
_cell.angle_alpha   90.00
_cell.angle_beta   90.00
_cell.angle_gamma   90.00
#
_symmetry.space_group_name_H-M   'P 1'
#
loop_
_entity.id
_entity.type
_entity.pdbx_description
1 polymer ?
#
loop_
_entity_poly.entity_id
_entity_poly.type
_entity_poly.pdbx_seq_one_letter_code
_entity_poly.pdbx_strand_id
1 'polypeptide(L)'
;MNNSPTTVRALIFQTHIKRLKELMTKRLDQSITKAERRELAKLHDDCIDMMANVFQNGCSLDKDLISKEEAEETIALLHKIIKSSGSFSDE
;
A
#
# COMPACT_ATOMS: atom_id res chain seq x y z
N MET A 1 -19.70 -10.68 12.93
CA MET A 1 -18.25 -10.93 13.02
C MET A 1 -17.96 -12.23 12.30
N ASN A 2 -17.42 -12.17 11.07
CA ASN A 2 -16.98 -13.36 10.36
C ASN A 2 -15.67 -13.83 10.98
N ASN A 3 -15.73 -14.84 11.83
CA ASN A 3 -14.58 -15.54 12.40
C ASN A 3 -14.01 -16.52 11.36
N SER A 4 -13.49 -15.99 10.25
CA SER A 4 -12.59 -16.77 9.40
C SER A 4 -11.25 -16.87 10.12
N PRO A 5 -10.61 -18.05 10.23
CA PRO A 5 -9.28 -18.15 10.82
C PRO A 5 -8.31 -17.30 9.99
N THR A 6 -7.79 -16.22 10.57
CA THR A 6 -6.79 -15.38 9.92
C THR A 6 -5.55 -16.24 9.67
N THR A 7 -5.30 -16.56 8.40
CA THR A 7 -4.12 -17.33 8.03
C THR A 7 -2.86 -16.53 8.37
N VAL A 8 -1.74 -17.21 8.63
CA VAL A 8 -0.43 -16.54 8.82
C VAL A 8 -0.12 -15.62 7.63
N ARG A 9 -0.50 -16.03 6.41
CA ARG A 9 -0.38 -15.22 5.20
C ARG A 9 -1.19 -13.92 5.28
N ALA A 10 -2.46 -14.00 5.70
CA ALA A 10 -3.31 -12.82 5.88
C ALA A 10 -2.75 -11.87 6.97
N LEU A 11 -2.25 -12.41 8.08
CA LEU A 11 -1.59 -11.60 9.13
C LEU A 11 -0.34 -10.87 8.62
N ILE A 12 0.49 -11.57 7.84
CA ILE A 12 1.67 -10.98 7.21
C ILE A 12 1.24 -9.85 6.27
N PHE A 13 0.24 -10.10 5.42
CA PHE A 13 -0.26 -9.09 4.48
C PHE A 13 -0.81 -7.85 5.20
N GLN A 14 -1.66 -8.04 6.22
CA GLN A 14 -2.19 -6.95 7.05
C GLN A 14 -1.09 -6.14 7.73
N THR A 15 -0.02 -6.80 8.18
CA THR A 15 1.14 -6.10 8.77
C THR A 15 1.81 -5.18 7.75
N HIS A 16 1.98 -5.64 6.51
CA HIS A 16 2.56 -4.82 5.43
C HIS A 16 1.66 -3.65 5.05
N ILE A 17 0.34 -3.86 4.95
CA ILE A 17 -0.63 -2.79 4.68
C ILE A 17 -0.61 -1.74 5.80
N LYS A 18 -0.60 -2.18 7.06
CA LYS A 18 -0.50 -1.27 8.21
C LYS A 18 0.78 -0.43 8.15
N ARG A 19 1.92 -1.05 7.85
CA ARG A 19 3.20 -0.35 7.70
C ARG A 19 3.17 0.64 6.54
N LEU A 20 2.58 0.26 5.40
CA LEU A 20 2.40 1.14 4.26
C LEU A 20 1.58 2.39 4.63
N LYS A 21 0.43 2.21 5.30
CA LYS A 21 -0.42 3.32 5.77
C LYS A 21 0.33 4.23 6.75
N GLU A 22 1.13 3.68 7.65
CA GLU A 22 1.97 4.45 8.57
C GLU A 22 2.98 5.32 7.80
N LEU A 23 3.74 4.73 6.87
CA LEU A 23 4.72 5.46 6.05
C LEU A 23 4.06 6.54 5.19
N MET A 24 2.89 6.24 4.62
CA MET A 24 2.08 7.19 3.86
C MET A 24 1.62 8.37 4.72
N THR A 25 1.17 8.09 5.95
CA THR A 25 0.74 9.12 6.91
C THR A 25 1.92 10.00 7.31
N LYS A 26 3.07 9.39 7.64
CA LYS A 26 4.32 10.10 7.95
C LYS A 26 4.81 10.97 6.78
N ARG A 27 4.52 10.57 5.54
CA ARG A 27 4.84 11.39 4.36
C ARG A 27 3.93 12.62 4.29
N LEU A 28 2.63 12.46 4.59
CA LEU A 28 1.66 13.56 4.57
C LEU A 28 1.92 14.59 5.66
N ASP A 29 2.27 14.17 6.87
CA ASP A 29 2.56 15.05 8.00
C ASP A 29 4.01 15.58 8.03
N GLN A 30 4.80 15.25 7.00
CA GLN A 30 6.22 15.61 6.86
C GLN A 30 7.15 15.10 7.99
N SER A 31 6.69 14.14 8.81
CA SER A 31 7.49 13.51 9.86
C SER A 31 8.37 12.35 9.36
N ILE A 32 8.21 11.93 8.10
CA ILE A 32 8.93 10.79 7.53
C ILE A 32 10.46 11.00 7.50
N THR A 33 11.20 10.05 8.05
CA THR A 33 12.66 10.06 8.03
C THR A 33 13.23 9.65 6.67
N LYS A 34 14.53 9.90 6.44
CA LYS A 34 15.23 9.45 5.22
C LYS A 34 15.23 7.92 5.06
N ALA A 35 15.27 7.18 6.17
CA ALA A 35 15.24 5.71 6.14
C ALA A 35 13.86 5.20 5.74
N GLU A 36 12.81 5.73 6.37
CA GLU A 36 11.42 5.39 6.06
C GLU A 36 11.02 5.80 4.64
N ARG A 37 11.56 6.92 4.13
CA ARG A 37 11.35 7.30 2.72
C ARG A 37 11.96 6.30 1.75
N ARG A 38 13.13 5.74 2.07
CA ARG A 38 13.75 4.67 1.27
C ARG A 38 12.96 3.37 1.36
N GLU A 39 12.45 3.04 2.53
CA GLU A 39 11.54 1.90 2.73
C GLU A 39 10.27 2.04 1.86
N LEU A 40 9.64 3.21 1.87
CA LEU A 40 8.45 3.49 1.07
C LEU A 40 8.73 3.40 -0.44
N ALA A 41 9.89 3.91 -0.90
CA ALA A 41 10.30 3.79 -2.30
C ALA A 41 10.54 2.31 -2.69
N LYS A 42 11.22 1.54 -1.84
CA LYS A 42 11.44 0.12 -2.09
C LYS A 42 10.11 -0.65 -2.17
N LEU A 43 9.16 -0.38 -1.27
CA LEU A 43 7.83 -1.00 -1.31
C LEU A 43 7.08 -0.69 -2.62
N HIS A 44 7.29 0.50 -3.18
CA HIS A 44 6.71 0.86 -4.48
C HIS A 44 7.31 0.02 -5.61
N ASP A 45 8.63 -0.12 -5.65
CA ASP A 45 9.32 -0.93 -6.66
C ASP A 45 8.91 -2.41 -6.55
N ASP A 46 8.90 -2.97 -5.33
CA ASP A 46 8.47 -4.35 -5.06
C ASP A 46 7.02 -4.59 -5.53
N CYS A 47 6.14 -3.59 -5.39
CA CYS A 47 4.75 -3.67 -5.87
C CYS A 47 4.65 -3.67 -7.41
N ILE A 48 5.47 -2.87 -8.09
CA ILE A 48 5.52 -2.85 -9.57
C ILE A 48 5.96 -4.23 -10.08
N ASP A 49 7.03 -4.78 -9.51
CA ASP A 49 7.56 -6.09 -9.88
C ASP A 49 6.52 -7.20 -9.64
N MET A 50 5.83 -7.15 -8.50
CA MET A 50 4.76 -8.09 -8.18
C MET A 50 3.59 -7.99 -9.17
N MET A 51 3.16 -6.78 -9.53
CA MET A 51 2.11 -6.57 -10.52
C MET A 51 2.53 -7.11 -11.89
N ALA A 52 3.75 -6.81 -12.35
CA ALA A 52 4.28 -7.32 -13.61
C ALA A 52 4.27 -8.86 -13.64
N ASN A 53 4.70 -9.49 -12.54
CA ASN A 53 4.70 -10.94 -12.39
C ASN A 53 3.29 -11.54 -12.37
N VAL A 54 2.32 -10.86 -11.73
CA VAL A 54 0.90 -11.25 -11.71
C VAL A 54 0.30 -11.20 -13.12
N PHE A 55 0.56 -10.12 -13.86
CA PHE A 55 0.09 -9.97 -15.25
C PHE A 55 0.70 -11.01 -16.18
N GLN A 56 2.00 -11.29 -16.05
CA GLN A 56 2.71 -12.25 -16.90
C GLN A 56 2.27 -13.70 -16.66
N ASN A 57 2.02 -14.07 -15.40
CA ASN A 57 1.69 -15.46 -15.04
C ASN A 57 0.19 -15.72 -14.89
N GLY A 58 -0.68 -14.73 -15.14
CA GLY A 58 -2.13 -14.86 -15.00
C GLY A 58 -2.58 -15.23 -13.58
N CYS A 59 -1.79 -14.90 -12.56
CA CYS A 59 -2.10 -15.22 -11.17
C CYS A 59 -3.30 -14.39 -10.69
N SER A 60 -4.37 -15.05 -10.23
CA SER A 60 -5.44 -14.34 -9.52
C SER A 60 -4.98 -14.03 -8.10
N LEU A 61 -5.07 -12.77 -7.69
CA LEU A 61 -4.95 -12.41 -6.28
C LEU A 61 -6.17 -12.92 -5.51
N ASP A 62 -5.95 -13.40 -4.28
CA ASP A 62 -7.04 -13.79 -3.39
C ASP A 62 -7.94 -12.58 -3.10
N LYS A 63 -9.25 -12.76 -3.31
CA LYS A 63 -10.24 -11.68 -3.22
C LYS A 63 -10.46 -11.15 -1.78
N ASP A 64 -9.91 -11.84 -0.78
CA ASP A 64 -10.19 -11.60 0.64
C ASP A 64 -8.95 -11.20 1.46
N LEU A 65 -7.87 -10.71 0.81
CA LEU A 65 -6.65 -10.31 1.53
C LEU A 65 -6.85 -9.08 2.44
N ILE A 66 -7.71 -8.15 2.03
CA ILE A 66 -8.13 -6.97 2.79
C ILE A 66 -9.61 -6.70 2.56
N SER A 67 -10.24 -6.01 3.51
CA SER A 67 -11.62 -5.55 3.33
C SER A 67 -11.68 -4.44 2.26
N LYS A 68 -12.85 -4.28 1.65
CA LYS A 68 -13.11 -3.16 0.73
C LYS A 68 -12.86 -1.81 1.38
N GLU A 69 -13.28 -1.65 2.64
CA GLU A 69 -13.05 -0.44 3.43
C GLU A 69 -11.55 -0.15 3.60
N GLU A 70 -10.75 -1.15 3.94
CA GLU A 70 -9.30 -1.00 4.10
C GLU A 70 -8.60 -0.66 2.78
N ALA A 71 -9.09 -1.21 1.66
CA ALA A 71 -8.63 -0.85 0.32
C ALA A 71 -8.96 0.61 -0.01
N GLU A 72 -10.19 1.04 0.22
CA GLU A 72 -10.65 2.41 -0.05
C GLU A 72 -9.89 3.44 0.80
N GLU A 73 -9.64 3.14 2.08
CA GLU A 73 -8.82 4.00 2.95
C GLU A 73 -7.39 4.15 2.45
N THR A 74 -6.77 3.05 2.02
CA THR A 74 -5.39 3.05 1.52
C THR A 74 -5.28 3.84 0.21
N ILE A 75 -6.25 3.66 -0.70
CA ILE A 75 -6.35 4.46 -1.94
C ILE A 75 -6.53 5.95 -1.62
N ALA A 76 -7.38 6.29 -0.65
CA ALA A 76 -7.60 7.68 -0.26
C ALA A 76 -6.32 8.33 0.30
N LEU A 77 -5.50 7.60 1.07
CA LEU A 77 -4.20 8.08 1.54
C LEU A 77 -3.23 8.34 0.37
N LEU A 78 -3.19 7.44 -0.61
CA LEU A 78 -2.38 7.61 -1.81
C LEU A 78 -2.80 8.86 -2.61
N HIS A 79 -4.10 9.08 -2.81
CA HIS A 79 -4.59 10.28 -3.49
C HIS A 79 -4.22 11.57 -2.75
N LYS A 80 -4.32 11.59 -1.41
CA LYS A 80 -3.87 12.73 -0.60
C LYS A 80 -2.38 12.99 -0.79
N ILE A 81 -1.57 11.92 -0.82
CA ILE A 81 -0.13 11.99 -1.06
C ILE A 81 0.17 12.61 -2.40
N ILE A 82 -0.47 12.14 -3.48
CA ILE A 82 -0.30 12.67 -4.84
C ILE A 82 -0.66 14.15 -4.88
N LYS A 83 -1.83 14.52 -4.35
CA LYS A 83 -2.29 15.92 -4.26
C LYS A 83 -1.36 16.80 -3.42
N SER A 84 -0.73 16.25 -2.38
CA SER A 84 0.25 16.98 -1.57
C SER A 84 1.61 17.12 -2.24
N SER A 85 1.98 16.19 -3.14
CA SER A 85 3.26 16.20 -3.85
C SER A 85 3.22 16.85 -5.22
N GLY A 86 2.06 17.33 -5.68
CA GLY A 86 1.99 18.18 -6.85
C GLY A 86 0.73 19.07 -6.87
N SER A 87 0.77 20.37 -7.22
CA SER A 87 1.84 21.19 -7.82
C SER A 87 2.86 20.42 -8.68
N PHE A 88 2.36 19.50 -9.50
CA PHE A 88 3.01 19.10 -10.73
C PHE A 88 2.04 19.57 -11.79
N SER A 89 2.50 20.55 -12.55
CA SER A 89 1.75 21.33 -13.51
C SER A 89 0.89 20.46 -14.42
N ASP A 90 -0.33 20.93 -14.64
CA ASP A 90 -0.97 20.80 -15.94
C ASP A 90 0.00 21.37 -16.98
N GLU A 91 0.55 20.51 -17.83
CA GLU A 91 1.00 20.85 -19.20
C GLU A 91 0.74 19.65 -20.11
#